data_AF-A0A812VE51-F1
#
_entry.id   AF-A0A812VE51-F1
#
_cell.length_a   1.000
_cell.length_b   1.000
_cell.length_c   1.000
_cell.angle_alpha   90.00
_cell.angle_beta   90.00
_cell.angle_gamma   90.00
#
_symmetry.space_group_name_H-M   'P 1'
#
loop_
_entity.id
_entity.type
_entity.pdbx_description
1 polymer ?
#
loop_
_entity_poly.entity_id
_entity_poly.type
_entity_poly.pdbx_seq_one_letter_code
_entity_poly.pdbx_strand_id
1 'polypeptide(L)'
;YRLKLGVQVKTLPTVGFNVEKLEYKNIVFTVWDLGGQTRTRQIWQHYYQSTDGLIFVIDSSDRERIEEAHEELMRMLQREEMK
;
A
#
# COMPACT_ATOMS: atom_id res chain seq x y z
N TYR A 1 0.14 -9.82 -7.20
CA TYR A 1 0.11 -10.81 -8.32
C TYR A 1 1.44 -11.22 -8.93
N ARG A 2 2.22 -10.41 -9.68
CA ARG A 2 3.41 -10.92 -10.40
C ARG A 2 4.42 -11.64 -9.49
N LEU A 3 4.66 -11.11 -8.30
CA LEU A 3 5.55 -11.73 -7.31
C LEU A 3 5.05 -13.08 -6.80
N LYS A 4 3.73 -13.31 -6.83
CA LYS A 4 3.08 -14.55 -6.37
C LYS A 4 2.81 -15.54 -7.50
N LEU A 5 2.39 -15.05 -8.66
CA LEU A 5 1.89 -15.84 -9.78
C LEU A 5 2.92 -15.99 -10.91
N GLY A 6 4.04 -15.27 -10.86
CA GLY A 6 5.06 -15.28 -11.91
C GLY A 6 4.65 -14.61 -13.23
N VAL A 7 3.38 -14.20 -13.36
CA VAL A 7 2.81 -13.61 -14.59
C VAL A 7 2.22 -12.22 -14.35
N GLN A 8 2.19 -11.41 -15.39
CA GLN A 8 1.47 -10.14 -15.38
C GLN A 8 -0.02 -10.40 -15.54
N VAL A 9 -0.82 -9.94 -14.57
CA VAL A 9 -2.27 -10.03 -14.60
C VAL A 9 -2.84 -8.63 -14.71
N LYS A 10 -3.88 -8.46 -15.53
CA LYS A 10 -4.62 -7.20 -15.60
C LYS A 10 -5.30 -6.94 -14.26
N THR A 11 -5.00 -5.82 -13.63
CA THR A 11 -5.60 -5.41 -12.36
C THR A 11 -6.87 -4.59 -12.59
N LEU A 12 -7.84 -4.75 -11.69
CA LEU A 12 -9.00 -3.85 -11.57
C LEU A 12 -8.79 -2.95 -10.35
N PRO A 13 -9.44 -1.77 -10.27
CA PRO A 13 -9.35 -0.92 -9.09
C PRO A 13 -9.72 -1.68 -7.80
N THR A 14 -8.86 -1.62 -6.80
CA THR A 14 -9.09 -2.26 -5.50
C THR A 14 -10.15 -1.49 -4.72
N VAL A 15 -11.31 -2.09 -4.52
CA VAL A 15 -12.43 -1.48 -3.76
C VAL A 15 -12.25 -1.65 -2.24
N GLY A 16 -11.49 -2.65 -1.81
CA GLY A 16 -11.22 -2.94 -0.41
C GLY A 16 -9.73 -3.15 -0.15
N PHE A 17 -9.38 -4.36 0.26
CA PHE A 17 -8.00 -4.77 0.51
C PHE A 17 -7.73 -6.17 -0.05
N ASN A 18 -6.45 -6.48 -0.28
CA ASN A 18 -5.97 -7.80 -0.65
C ASN A 18 -4.82 -8.20 0.28
N VAL A 19 -4.76 -9.47 0.68
CA VAL A 19 -3.70 -9.99 1.56
C VAL A 19 -2.89 -11.02 0.80
N GLU A 20 -1.60 -10.75 0.63
CA GLU A 20 -0.67 -11.66 -0.04
C GLU A 20 0.48 -12.05 0.88
N LYS A 21 0.63 -13.35 1.14
CA LYS A 21 1.85 -13.91 1.72
C LYS A 21 2.86 -14.14 0.58
N LEU A 22 4.03 -13.53 0.70
CA LEU A 22 5.12 -13.61 -0.27
C LEU A 22 6.37 -14.14 0.40
N GLU A 23 7.06 -15.08 -0.24
CA GLU A 23 8.37 -15.54 0.18
C GLU A 23 9.41 -14.99 -0.80
N TYR A 24 10.39 -14.27 -0.27
CA TYR A 24 11.49 -13.75 -1.07
C TYR A 24 12.81 -14.00 -0.33
N LYS A 25 13.68 -14.79 -0.97
CA LYS A 25 14.91 -15.33 -0.36
C LYS A 25 14.56 -16.13 0.90
N ASN A 26 15.03 -15.70 2.07
CA ASN A 26 14.82 -16.33 3.36
C ASN A 26 13.86 -15.54 4.28
N ILE A 27 13.06 -14.64 3.70
CA ILE A 27 12.11 -13.80 4.43
C ILE A 27 10.70 -14.02 3.89
N VAL A 28 9.74 -14.12 4.80
CA VAL A 28 8.32 -14.25 4.50
C VAL A 28 7.63 -12.94 4.86
N PHE A 29 6.98 -12.33 3.88
CA PHE A 29 6.22 -11.09 4.03
C PHE A 29 4.72 -11.39 4.02
N THR A 30 3.97 -10.76 4.91
CA THR A 30 2.51 -10.66 4.79
C THR A 30 2.19 -9.24 4.35
N VAL A 31 1.79 -9.07 3.09
CA VAL A 31 1.54 -7.76 2.49
C VAL A 31 0.04 -7.51 2.43
N TRP A 32 -0.36 -6.34 2.92
CA TRP A 32 -1.72 -5.81 2.81
C TRP A 32 -1.75 -4.74 1.73
N ASP A 33 -2.37 -5.06 0.58
CA ASP A 33 -2.58 -4.12 -0.52
C ASP A 33 -3.92 -3.40 -0.32
N LEU A 34 -3.88 -2.08 -0.18
CA LEU A 34 -5.03 -1.24 0.15
C LEU A 34 -5.40 -0.35 -1.03
N GLY A 35 -6.70 -0.21 -1.30
CA GLY A 35 -7.18 0.70 -2.34
C GLY A 35 -6.78 2.16 -2.09
N GLY A 36 -6.34 2.86 -3.15
CA GLY A 36 -5.89 4.26 -3.11
C GLY A 36 -6.95 5.32 -3.39
N GLN A 37 -8.22 4.95 -3.55
CA GLN A 37 -9.32 5.89 -3.74
C GLN A 37 -9.53 6.73 -2.47
N THR A 38 -9.90 8.00 -2.60
CA THR A 38 -10.08 8.91 -1.45
C THR A 38 -10.97 8.32 -0.35
N ARG A 39 -12.04 7.60 -0.72
CA ARG A 39 -12.94 6.94 0.24
C ARG A 39 -12.28 5.77 0.99
N THR A 40 -11.38 5.04 0.35
CA THR A 40 -10.68 3.89 0.96
C THR A 40 -9.46 4.31 1.78
N ARG A 41 -8.92 5.53 1.60
CA ARG A 41 -7.83 6.03 2.45
C ARG A 41 -8.21 6.18 3.92
N GLN A 42 -9.49 6.46 4.18
CA GLN A 42 -10.02 6.58 5.55
C GLN A 42 -9.95 5.29 6.35
N ILE A 43 -9.72 4.12 5.73
CA ILE A 43 -9.61 2.86 6.46
C ILE A 43 -8.16 2.40 6.61
N TRP A 44 -7.19 3.08 5.98
CA TRP A 44 -5.77 2.68 6.02
C TRP A 44 -5.25 2.52 7.44
N GLN A 45 -5.68 3.38 8.38
CA GLN A 45 -5.24 3.29 9.78
C GLN A 45 -5.55 1.99 10.48
N HIS A 46 -6.53 1.23 10.00
CA HIS A 46 -6.88 -0.07 10.58
C HIS A 46 -5.93 -1.20 10.15
N TYR A 47 -5.04 -0.95 9.19
CA TYR A 47 -4.23 -2.00 8.55
C TYR A 47 -2.72 -1.83 8.73
N TYR A 48 -2.22 -0.62 9.05
CA TYR A 48 -0.80 -0.42 9.34
C TYR A 48 -0.46 -0.44 10.84
N GLN A 49 -1.46 -0.58 11.72
CA GLN A 49 -1.18 -0.81 13.13
C GLN A 49 -0.44 -2.15 13.29
N SER A 50 0.74 -2.12 13.91
CA SER A 50 1.63 -3.29 14.10
C SER A 50 2.28 -3.84 12.82
N THR A 51 2.45 -3.04 11.76
CA THR A 51 3.27 -3.45 10.61
C THR A 51 4.75 -3.18 10.85
N ASP A 52 5.62 -4.10 10.43
CA ASP A 52 7.08 -3.93 10.52
C ASP A 52 7.63 -2.87 9.55
N GLY A 53 6.85 -2.49 8.53
CA GLY A 53 7.27 -1.51 7.54
C GLY A 53 6.16 -1.12 6.56
N LEU A 54 6.32 0.06 5.97
CA LEU A 54 5.39 0.66 5.01
C LEU A 54 6.03 0.69 3.61
N ILE A 55 5.28 0.24 2.61
CA ILE A 55 5.61 0.45 1.20
C ILE A 55 4.60 1.43 0.62
N PHE A 56 5.06 2.63 0.26
CA PHE A 56 4.23 3.66 -0.37
C PHE A 56 4.63 3.79 -1.84
N VAL A 57 3.68 3.54 -2.75
CA VAL A 57 3.93 3.52 -4.20
C VAL A 57 3.42 4.81 -4.83
N ILE A 58 4.30 5.52 -5.53
CA ILE A 58 3.99 6.77 -6.22
C ILE A 58 4.13 6.56 -7.73
N ASP A 59 3.14 7.01 -8.50
CA ASP A 59 3.26 7.06 -9.96
C ASP A 59 4.15 8.25 -10.36
N SER A 60 5.37 7.96 -10.80
CA SER A 60 6.34 8.98 -11.21
C SER A 60 5.94 9.77 -12.46
N SER A 61 4.98 9.27 -13.24
CA SER A 61 4.48 9.94 -14.44
C SER A 61 3.35 10.94 -14.14
N ASP A 62 2.66 10.77 -13.02
CA ASP A 62 1.54 11.61 -12.60
C ASP A 62 2.01 12.78 -11.74
N ARG A 63 2.55 13.80 -12.41
CA ARG A 63 3.11 14.98 -11.75
C ARG A 63 2.06 15.84 -11.06
N GLU A 64 0.82 15.80 -11.51
CA GLU A 64 -0.28 16.59 -10.94
C GLU A 64 -0.65 16.12 -9.53
N ARG A 65 -0.46 14.83 -9.25
CA ARG A 65 -0.80 14.21 -7.95
C ARG A 65 0.39 13.97 -7.03
N ILE A 66 1.57 14.49 -7.35
CA ILE A 66 2.75 14.36 -6.47
C ILE A 66 2.52 15.05 -5.11
N GLU A 67 1.92 16.24 -5.10
CA GLU A 67 1.67 16.94 -3.83
C GLU A 67 0.64 16.19 -2.98
N GLU A 68 -0.42 15.66 -3.60
CA GLU A 68 -1.39 14.79 -2.94
C GLU A 68 -0.71 13.57 -2.30
N ALA A 69 0.20 12.91 -3.02
CA ALA A 69 0.96 11.77 -2.52
C ALA A 69 1.86 12.15 -1.33
N HIS A 70 2.51 13.31 -1.39
CA HIS A 70 3.33 13.85 -0.31
C HIS A 70 2.49 14.12 0.95
N GLU A 71 1.37 14.83 0.81
CA GLU A 71 0.47 15.12 1.93
C GLU A 71 -0.06 13.84 2.59
N GLU A 72 -0.49 12.85 1.81
CA GLU A 72 -0.98 11.58 2.35
C GLU A 72 0.11 10.81 3.09
N LEU A 73 1.32 10.73 2.53
CA LEU A 73 2.46 10.07 3.20
C LEU A 73 2.79 10.75 4.53
N MET A 74 2.86 12.09 4.55
CA MET A 74 3.13 12.84 5.78
C MET A 74 2.02 12.66 6.82
N ARG A 75 0.75 12.63 6.40
CA ARG A 75 -0.38 12.35 7.29
C ARG A 75 -0.31 10.93 7.88
N MET A 76 0.16 9.94 7.13
CA MET A 76 0.35 8.58 7.64
C MET A 76 1.48 8.53 8.68
N LEU A 77 2.63 9.14 8.39
CA LEU A 77 3.81 9.12 9.26
C LEU A 77 3.64 9.90 10.57
N GLN A 78 2.74 10.90 10.59
CA GLN A 78 2.46 11.69 11.79
C GLN A 78 1.58 10.97 12.82
N ARG A 79 0.96 9.85 12.45
CA ARG A 79 0.03 9.13 13.31
C ARG A 79 0.75 8.28 14.36
N GLU A 80 0.18 8.22 15.56
CA GLU A 80 0.77 7.48 16.69
C GLU A 80 0.89 5.97 16.41
N GLU A 81 0.02 5.41 15.56
CA GLU A 81 0.05 3.99 15.19
C GLU A 81 1.25 3.60 14.30
N MET A 82 2.00 4.60 13.81
CA MET A 82 3.26 4.43 13.06
C MET A 82 4.51 4.76 13.89
N LYS A 83 4.36 5.10 15.18
CA LYS A 83 5.46 5.31 16.14
C LYS A 83 5.79 4.04 16.91
#